data_AF-A0A644YAZ8-F1
#
_entry.id   AF-A0A644YAZ8-F1
#
_cell.length_a   1.000
_cell.length_b   1.000
_cell.length_c   1.000
_cell.angle_alpha   90.00
_cell.angle_beta   90.00
_cell.angle_gamma   90.00
#
_symmetry.space_group_name_H-M   'P 1'
#
loop_
_entity.id
_entity.type
_entity.pdbx_description
1 polymer ?
#
loop_
_entity_poly.entity_id
_entity_poly.type
_entity_poly.pdbx_seq_one_letter_code
_entity_poly.pdbx_strand_id
1 'polypeptide(L)'
;MNTMNEPVTFIVKQADIPALFKEMGLSCNEGSDFYRAKAGPVPGADIRAVYGALLADQDFLRACRIVAQPDLYVTARAAGVRGLSETRLHRKKVEGDWAVLTETAEDGGILISAFPDYGAYLDAWAQDLVGPADAPAANYIPPQVSLEEFLFILHAIDSFRRVSYQNMLDHVFTDRAYIKIPEFAQSMADSFKSLDIRWLLPAFMAVTPGVEGYHTDLDPKSLAVLLTHRFFEEGKLASGEDALVFGEAGQVMGVEFLHSWLLSCGFEIHAAEPEGFKAVERLFIAPTVLTNHFVRLKGAQGGKATVNHQAYTAEQLLTKLDELFGKAFATDVSAVSSTLKSAQAAPSPAQAAAIASAPKGAEKSADARQAKAAAAPPAPKFCRNCGTKLSAGAAFCANCGAKLS
;
A
#
# COMPACT_ATOMS: atom_id res chain seq x y z
N MET A 1 32.67 -2.82 0.14
CA MET A 1 31.95 -2.94 1.42
C MET A 1 32.45 -1.84 2.33
N ASN A 2 31.77 -0.70 2.36
CA ASN A 2 32.09 0.37 3.31
C ASN A 2 31.52 0.01 4.69
N THR A 3 32.04 0.64 5.74
CA THR A 3 31.36 0.71 7.03
C THR A 3 29.99 1.32 6.84
N MET A 4 28.93 0.61 7.26
CA MET A 4 27.56 1.11 7.06
C MET A 4 27.31 2.33 7.95
N ASN A 5 26.77 3.39 7.35
CA ASN A 5 26.23 4.52 8.10
C ASN A 5 24.85 4.12 8.63
N GLU A 6 24.82 3.44 9.78
CA GLU A 6 23.57 3.19 10.51
C GLU A 6 22.87 4.54 10.78
N PRO A 7 21.54 4.66 10.54
CA PRO A 7 20.83 5.91 10.72
C PRO A 7 20.81 6.33 12.20
N VAL A 8 20.85 7.64 12.46
CA VAL A 8 20.65 8.16 13.81
C VAL A 8 19.18 8.00 14.16
N THR A 9 18.88 7.23 15.21
CA THR A 9 17.51 6.82 15.55
C THR A 9 17.02 7.45 16.85
N PHE A 10 15.75 7.87 16.85
CA PHE A 10 15.08 8.48 17.99
C PHE A 10 13.67 7.92 18.14
N ILE A 11 13.20 7.71 19.37
CA ILE A 11 11.85 7.21 19.65
C ILE A 11 11.09 8.24 20.49
N VAL A 12 9.90 8.63 20.02
CA VAL A 12 8.97 9.54 20.71
C VAL A 12 7.58 8.94 20.76
N LYS A 13 6.80 9.17 21.83
CA LYS A 13 5.43 8.68 21.89
C LYS A 13 4.55 9.49 20.94
N GLN A 14 3.75 8.82 20.10
CA GLN A 14 2.87 9.48 19.12
C GLN A 14 1.94 10.54 19.77
N ALA A 15 1.49 10.30 21.00
CA ALA A 15 0.64 11.22 21.76
C ALA A 15 1.34 12.51 22.23
N ASP A 16 2.67 12.50 22.37
CA ASP A 16 3.44 13.64 22.88
C ASP A 16 3.88 14.61 21.76
N ILE A 17 3.92 14.14 20.51
CA ILE A 17 4.40 14.90 19.35
C ILE A 17 3.78 16.31 19.22
N PRO A 18 2.45 16.52 19.38
CA PRO A 18 1.87 17.87 19.28
C PRO A 18 2.36 18.84 20.37
N ALA A 19 2.71 18.32 21.55
CA ALA A 19 3.25 19.12 22.65
C ALA A 19 4.77 19.34 22.49
N LEU A 20 5.50 18.33 22.01
CA LEU A 20 6.92 18.38 21.70
C LEU A 20 7.22 19.38 20.56
N PHE A 21 6.48 19.32 19.46
CA PHE A 21 6.65 20.26 18.35
C PHE A 21 6.31 21.70 18.77
N LYS A 22 5.30 21.89 19.62
CA LYS A 22 4.98 23.19 20.22
C LYS A 22 6.12 23.72 21.10
N GLU A 23 6.73 22.87 21.92
CA GLU A 23 7.91 23.22 22.74
C GLU A 23 9.10 23.66 21.87
N MET A 24 9.25 23.03 20.70
CA MET A 24 10.28 23.35 19.69
C MET A 24 9.90 24.51 18.77
N GLY A 25 8.72 25.13 18.93
CA GLY A 25 8.24 26.22 18.08
C GLY A 25 7.86 25.81 16.64
N LEU A 26 7.67 24.51 16.39
CA LEU A 26 7.39 23.96 15.06
C LEU A 26 5.88 23.87 14.76
N SER A 27 5.55 24.01 13.48
CA SER A 27 4.20 23.80 12.93
C SER A 27 4.26 22.84 11.75
N CYS A 28 3.29 21.92 11.65
CA CYS A 28 3.25 20.93 10.57
C CYS A 28 2.71 21.54 9.26
N ASN A 29 3.36 21.25 8.12
CA ASN A 29 2.78 21.45 6.78
C ASN A 29 2.17 20.14 6.24
N GLU A 30 1.48 20.17 5.09
CA GLU A 30 0.71 19.01 4.61
C GLU A 30 1.52 17.73 4.36
N GLY A 31 2.79 17.83 3.98
CA GLY A 31 3.62 16.64 3.76
C GLY A 31 4.03 15.93 5.06
N SER A 32 3.98 16.63 6.20
CA SER A 32 4.30 16.07 7.51
C SER A 32 3.35 14.93 7.86
N ASP A 33 3.92 13.81 8.32
CA ASP A 33 3.14 12.68 8.84
C ASP A 33 2.21 13.08 10.00
N PHE A 34 2.56 14.15 10.72
CA PHE A 34 1.79 14.65 11.85
C PHE A 34 0.84 15.80 11.50
N TYR A 35 0.68 16.18 10.22
CA TYR A 35 -0.19 17.29 9.80
C TYR A 35 -1.65 17.10 10.21
N ARG A 36 -2.15 15.87 10.02
CA ARG A 36 -3.55 15.49 10.34
C ARG A 36 -3.65 14.76 11.69
N ALA A 37 -2.56 14.72 12.46
CA ALA A 37 -2.58 14.19 13.82
C ALA A 37 -3.47 15.08 14.68
N LYS A 38 -4.65 14.55 15.08
CA LYS A 38 -5.53 15.26 16.01
C LYS A 38 -4.76 15.50 17.30
N ALA A 39 -4.78 16.74 17.78
CA ALA A 39 -4.34 17.02 19.14
C ALA A 39 -5.10 16.10 20.10
N GLY A 40 -4.38 15.21 20.77
CA GLY A 40 -4.94 14.35 21.81
C GLY A 40 -5.39 15.16 23.02
N PRO A 41 -5.88 14.50 24.09
CA PRO A 41 -5.86 15.14 25.40
C PRO A 41 -4.43 15.62 25.67
N VAL A 42 -4.27 16.91 26.03
CA VAL A 42 -2.96 17.50 26.28
C VAL A 42 -2.20 16.61 27.28
N PRO A 43 -0.98 16.14 26.96
CA PRO A 43 -0.24 15.28 27.87
C PRO A 43 -0.12 15.92 29.25
N GLY A 44 -0.48 15.16 30.30
CA GLY A 44 -0.21 15.53 31.69
C GLY A 44 1.27 15.38 32.07
N ALA A 45 2.14 15.08 31.10
CA ALA A 45 3.57 14.93 31.25
C ALA A 45 4.29 16.24 30.93
N ASP A 46 5.28 16.59 31.74
CA ASP A 46 6.23 17.65 31.43
C ASP A 46 7.15 17.17 30.29
N ILE A 47 6.95 17.73 29.09
CA ILE A 47 7.71 17.41 27.88
C ILE A 47 9.22 17.67 28.07
N ARG A 48 9.62 18.68 28.85
CA ARG A 48 11.03 18.94 29.14
C ARG A 48 11.61 17.90 30.11
N ALA A 49 10.81 17.42 31.07
CA ALA A 49 11.23 16.35 31.96
C ALA A 49 11.34 14.99 31.25
N VAL A 50 10.50 14.71 30.26
CA VAL A 50 10.52 13.45 29.49
C VAL A 50 11.56 13.46 28.37
N TYR A 51 11.63 14.53 27.57
CA TYR A 51 12.44 14.59 26.35
C TYR A 51 13.61 15.58 26.42
N GLY A 52 13.97 16.08 27.61
CA GLY A 52 15.00 17.11 27.80
C GLY A 52 16.38 16.79 27.22
N ALA A 53 16.74 15.50 27.12
CA ALA A 53 17.95 15.06 26.44
C ALA A 53 17.86 15.23 24.90
N LEU A 54 16.75 14.78 24.29
CA LEU A 54 16.50 14.95 22.85
C LEU A 54 16.36 16.43 22.48
N LEU A 55 15.78 17.26 23.35
CA LEU A 55 15.66 18.71 23.16
C LEU A 55 17.01 19.46 23.20
N ALA A 56 18.10 18.81 23.62
CA ALA A 56 19.46 19.33 23.52
C ALA A 56 20.22 18.81 22.28
N ASP A 57 19.77 17.69 21.71
CA ASP A 57 20.41 16.99 20.59
C ASP A 57 20.13 17.72 19.25
N GLN A 58 21.20 18.16 18.57
CA GLN A 58 21.05 18.97 17.36
C GLN A 58 20.55 18.15 16.15
N ASP A 59 20.83 16.87 16.11
CA ASP A 59 20.41 15.96 15.05
C ASP A 59 18.94 15.56 15.24
N PHE A 60 18.49 15.39 16.49
CA PHE A 60 17.06 15.28 16.80
C PHE A 60 16.29 16.55 16.40
N LEU A 61 16.78 17.72 16.82
CA LEU A 61 16.16 19.00 16.48
C LEU A 61 16.09 19.21 14.96
N ARG A 62 17.11 18.77 14.20
CA ARG A 62 17.14 18.77 12.73
C ARG A 62 16.11 17.79 12.13
N ALA A 63 16.07 16.55 12.62
CA ALA A 63 15.12 15.54 12.18
C ALA A 63 13.66 16.02 12.35
N CYS A 64 13.32 16.60 13.50
CA CYS A 64 12.00 17.19 13.70
C CYS A 64 11.71 18.40 12.81
N ARG A 65 12.69 19.28 12.51
CA ARG A 65 12.50 20.40 11.57
C ARG A 65 12.24 19.92 10.14
N ILE A 66 12.83 18.79 9.74
CA ILE A 66 12.58 18.10 8.46
C ILE A 66 11.17 17.50 8.44
N VAL A 67 10.82 16.68 9.43
CA VAL A 67 9.54 15.96 9.48
C VAL A 67 8.34 16.89 9.69
N ALA A 68 8.48 18.00 10.42
CA ALA A 68 7.41 18.98 10.59
C ALA A 68 7.10 19.75 9.29
N GLN A 69 8.11 20.09 8.51
CA GLN A 69 7.96 20.98 7.35
C GLN A 69 8.78 20.50 6.15
N PRO A 70 8.50 19.29 5.62
CA PRO A 70 9.15 18.81 4.42
C PRO A 70 8.90 19.74 3.23
N ASP A 71 9.80 19.73 2.25
CA ASP A 71 9.53 20.19 0.88
C ASP A 71 9.44 19.02 -0.12
N LEU A 72 9.83 17.82 0.32
CA LEU A 72 9.58 16.54 -0.34
C LEU A 72 9.25 15.48 0.72
N TYR A 73 8.30 14.60 0.42
CA TYR A 73 8.11 13.35 1.17
C TYR A 73 7.89 12.15 0.24
N VAL A 74 8.16 10.95 0.72
CA VAL A 74 7.88 9.69 0.03
C VAL A 74 7.02 8.83 0.94
N THR A 75 5.81 8.49 0.49
CA THR A 75 5.04 7.40 1.10
C THR A 75 5.60 6.10 0.56
N ALA A 76 6.14 5.25 1.44
CA ALA A 76 6.62 3.92 1.10
C ALA A 76 5.74 2.87 1.78
N ARG A 77 5.32 1.84 1.03
CA ARG A 77 4.62 0.67 1.58
C ARG A 77 5.37 -0.60 1.23
N ALA A 78 5.35 -1.57 2.14
CA ALA A 78 5.86 -2.91 1.90
C ALA A 78 4.86 -3.96 2.37
N ALA A 79 4.71 -5.03 1.61
CA ALA A 79 3.90 -6.20 1.94
C ALA A 79 4.74 -7.47 1.84
N GLY A 80 4.62 -8.35 2.82
CA GLY A 80 5.31 -9.65 2.81
C GLY A 80 4.97 -10.48 4.04
N VAL A 81 5.89 -11.35 4.47
CA VAL A 81 5.71 -12.25 5.62
C VAL A 81 5.38 -11.50 6.93
N ARG A 82 5.87 -10.27 7.09
CA ARG A 82 5.58 -9.41 8.27
C ARG A 82 4.23 -8.67 8.20
N GLY A 83 3.42 -8.88 7.16
CA GLY A 83 2.18 -8.14 6.92
C GLY A 83 2.38 -6.95 5.96
N LEU A 84 1.52 -5.93 6.10
CA LEU A 84 1.60 -4.65 5.38
C LEU A 84 2.13 -3.57 6.32
N SER A 85 3.15 -2.82 5.89
CA SER A 85 3.64 -1.61 6.56
C SER A 85 3.53 -0.38 5.65
N GLU A 86 3.42 0.80 6.27
CA GLU A 86 3.59 2.10 5.63
C GLU A 86 4.59 2.91 6.45
N THR A 87 5.54 3.57 5.78
CA THR A 87 6.53 4.47 6.36
C THR A 87 6.61 5.74 5.51
N ARG A 88 7.11 6.85 6.08
CA ARG A 88 7.24 8.11 5.34
C ARG A 88 8.65 8.69 5.45
N LEU A 89 9.34 8.77 4.31
CA LEU A 89 10.60 9.50 4.19
C LEU A 89 10.30 10.99 4.00
N HIS A 90 11.01 11.85 4.71
CA HIS A 90 10.85 13.31 4.65
C HIS A 90 12.18 13.97 4.30
N ARG A 91 12.14 15.07 3.54
CA ARG A 91 13.29 15.92 3.25
C ARG A 91 12.91 17.39 3.29
N LYS A 92 13.86 18.23 3.73
CA LYS A 92 13.73 19.70 3.73
C LYS A 92 15.06 20.33 3.33
N LYS A 93 15.14 20.95 2.14
CA LYS A 93 16.37 21.45 1.49
C LYS A 93 17.18 22.41 2.35
N VAL A 94 16.54 23.24 3.16
CA VAL A 94 17.22 24.18 4.08
C VAL A 94 17.89 23.49 5.27
N GLU A 95 17.60 22.22 5.52
CA GLU A 95 18.26 21.37 6.52
C GLU A 95 19.33 20.46 5.86
N GLY A 96 19.69 20.71 4.60
CA GLY A 96 20.66 19.95 3.81
C GLY A 96 20.06 18.71 3.12
N ASP A 97 20.93 17.74 2.83
CA ASP A 97 20.61 16.54 2.05
C ASP A 97 19.94 15.41 2.85
N TRP A 98 19.78 15.62 4.17
CA TRP A 98 19.21 14.66 5.11
C TRP A 98 17.82 14.17 4.70
N ALA A 99 17.65 12.85 4.79
CA ALA A 99 16.41 12.14 4.57
C ALA A 99 15.98 11.47 5.89
N VAL A 100 14.74 11.71 6.34
CA VAL A 100 14.28 11.30 7.67
C VAL A 100 13.03 10.45 7.55
N LEU A 101 13.15 9.18 7.91
CA LEU A 101 12.05 8.22 7.92
C LEU A 101 11.24 8.35 9.21
N THR A 102 9.92 8.31 9.11
CA THR A 102 9.03 8.01 10.24
C THR A 102 8.35 6.67 10.03
N GLU A 103 8.25 5.90 11.12
CA GLU A 103 7.54 4.62 11.18
C GLU A 103 6.92 4.42 12.57
N THR A 104 5.82 3.67 12.64
CA THR A 104 5.17 3.35 13.92
C THR A 104 5.85 2.13 14.54
N ALA A 105 6.40 2.31 15.75
CA ALA A 105 7.03 1.23 16.51
C ALA A 105 5.98 0.30 17.15
N GLU A 106 6.38 -0.93 17.49
CA GLU A 106 5.50 -1.96 18.06
C GLU A 106 4.82 -1.55 19.39
N ASP A 107 5.41 -0.60 20.13
CA ASP A 107 4.89 -0.07 21.39
C ASP A 107 3.90 1.12 21.22
N GLY A 108 3.65 1.55 19.98
CA GLY A 108 2.87 2.77 19.67
C GLY A 108 3.67 4.08 19.76
N GLY A 109 4.99 4.00 19.91
CA GLY A 109 5.90 5.09 19.61
C GLY A 109 5.99 5.37 18.10
N ILE A 110 6.57 6.51 17.76
CA ILE A 110 7.10 6.78 16.43
C ILE A 110 8.62 6.70 16.51
N LEU A 111 9.19 5.83 15.67
CA LEU A 111 10.62 5.78 15.40
C LEU A 111 10.91 6.80 14.29
N ILE A 112 11.93 7.63 14.52
CA ILE A 112 12.44 8.64 13.62
C ILE A 112 13.88 8.25 13.28
N SER A 113 14.12 7.87 12.03
CA SER A 113 15.42 7.35 11.55
C SER A 113 16.01 8.33 10.56
N ALA A 114 17.09 9.02 10.95
CA ALA A 114 17.74 10.06 10.15
C ALA A 114 18.94 9.50 9.36
N PHE A 115 18.86 9.60 8.04
CA PHE A 115 19.90 9.22 7.09
C PHE A 115 20.60 10.48 6.56
N PRO A 116 21.92 10.43 6.26
CA PRO A 116 22.69 11.61 5.89
C PRO A 116 22.29 12.35 4.60
N ASP A 117 21.29 11.86 3.84
CA ASP A 117 21.59 10.98 2.71
C ASP A 117 20.35 10.22 2.20
N TYR A 118 19.80 10.48 1.00
CA TYR A 118 18.78 9.61 0.39
C TYR A 118 19.36 8.35 -0.24
N GLY A 119 20.62 8.37 -0.67
CA GLY A 119 21.36 7.20 -1.13
C GLY A 119 21.60 6.24 0.03
N ALA A 120 22.00 6.77 1.20
CA ALA A 120 22.10 5.98 2.43
C ALA A 120 20.75 5.36 2.87
N TYR A 121 19.62 6.01 2.60
CA TYR A 121 18.29 5.40 2.77
C TYR A 121 18.04 4.28 1.75
N LEU A 122 18.36 4.48 0.47
CA LEU A 122 18.21 3.44 -0.57
C LEU A 122 19.12 2.23 -0.30
N ASP A 123 20.35 2.43 0.15
CA ASP A 123 21.30 1.37 0.55
C ASP A 123 20.77 0.53 1.73
N ALA A 124 20.09 1.15 2.69
CA ALA A 124 19.45 0.45 3.81
C ALA A 124 18.19 -0.30 3.35
N TRP A 125 17.30 0.39 2.62
CA TRP A 125 16.09 -0.18 2.02
C TRP A 125 16.38 -1.39 1.13
N ALA A 126 17.49 -1.36 0.38
CA ALA A 126 17.87 -2.40 -0.56
C ALA A 126 18.16 -3.76 0.11
N GLN A 127 18.68 -3.75 1.33
CA GLN A 127 19.11 -4.95 2.04
C GLN A 127 17.93 -5.88 2.39
N ASP A 128 16.75 -5.31 2.65
CA ASP A 128 15.53 -6.05 2.97
C ASP A 128 14.60 -6.26 1.76
N LEU A 129 14.68 -5.42 0.72
CA LEU A 129 13.62 -5.27 -0.29
C LEU A 129 14.07 -5.38 -1.77
N VAL A 130 15.34 -5.70 -2.06
CA VAL A 130 15.82 -5.98 -3.43
C VAL A 130 16.10 -7.48 -3.61
N GLY A 131 15.58 -8.06 -4.69
CA GLY A 131 15.87 -9.43 -5.08
C GLY A 131 17.23 -9.52 -5.78
N PRO A 132 17.99 -10.62 -5.59
CA PRO A 132 19.40 -10.71 -6.02
C PRO A 132 19.56 -10.49 -7.53
N ALA A 133 18.80 -11.25 -8.34
CA ALA A 133 18.65 -11.02 -9.78
C ALA A 133 19.98 -10.70 -10.50
N ASP A 134 21.00 -11.55 -10.33
CA ASP A 134 22.38 -11.27 -10.74
C ASP A 134 22.59 -11.17 -12.28
N ALA A 135 21.59 -11.54 -13.08
CA ALA A 135 21.64 -11.55 -14.54
C ALA A 135 20.31 -11.09 -15.16
N PRO A 136 20.31 -10.43 -16.34
CA PRO A 136 19.08 -9.97 -16.99
C PRO A 136 18.12 -11.10 -17.35
N ALA A 137 16.88 -11.01 -16.88
CA ALA A 137 15.79 -11.92 -17.22
C ALA A 137 15.03 -11.49 -18.50
N ALA A 138 14.29 -12.42 -19.10
CA ALA A 138 13.42 -12.11 -20.24
C ALA A 138 12.16 -11.35 -19.78
N ASN A 139 11.92 -10.17 -20.34
CA ASN A 139 10.81 -9.31 -19.96
C ASN A 139 9.48 -9.75 -20.63
N TYR A 140 8.80 -10.73 -20.04
CA TYR A 140 7.54 -11.29 -20.55
C TYR A 140 6.31 -10.37 -20.35
N ILE A 141 6.34 -9.51 -19.33
CA ILE A 141 5.28 -8.50 -19.12
C ILE A 141 5.54 -7.33 -20.09
N PRO A 142 4.59 -6.96 -20.96
CA PRO A 142 4.78 -5.92 -21.97
C PRO A 142 5.30 -4.59 -21.37
N PRO A 143 6.38 -4.00 -21.91
CA PRO A 143 7.02 -2.83 -21.30
C PRO A 143 6.15 -1.58 -21.19
N GLN A 144 5.06 -1.45 -21.94
CA GLN A 144 4.10 -0.36 -21.79
C GLN A 144 2.67 -0.80 -22.12
N VAL A 145 1.74 -0.56 -21.19
CA VAL A 145 0.30 -0.88 -21.30
C VAL A 145 -0.55 0.17 -20.56
N SER A 146 -1.87 0.11 -20.69
CA SER A 146 -2.78 0.79 -19.75
C SER A 146 -2.73 0.16 -18.36
N LEU A 147 -3.18 0.90 -17.34
CA LEU A 147 -3.32 0.35 -15.98
C LEU A 147 -4.32 -0.83 -15.98
N GLU A 148 -5.40 -0.74 -16.72
CA GLU A 148 -6.42 -1.80 -16.78
C GLU A 148 -5.87 -3.10 -17.39
N GLU A 149 -5.16 -3.03 -18.51
CA GLU A 149 -4.42 -4.17 -19.09
C GLU A 149 -3.39 -4.75 -18.12
N PHE A 150 -2.68 -3.90 -17.36
CA PHE A 150 -1.72 -4.37 -16.36
C PHE A 150 -2.40 -5.15 -15.22
N LEU A 151 -3.57 -4.70 -14.75
CA LEU A 151 -4.36 -5.42 -13.74
C LEU A 151 -4.84 -6.80 -14.24
N PHE A 152 -5.18 -6.91 -15.54
CA PHE A 152 -5.45 -8.20 -16.19
C PHE A 152 -4.20 -9.12 -16.20
N ILE A 153 -3.01 -8.57 -16.42
CA ILE A 153 -1.73 -9.32 -16.41
C ILE A 153 -1.41 -9.84 -15.01
N LEU A 154 -1.55 -9.01 -13.96
CA LEU A 154 -1.34 -9.46 -12.58
C LEU A 154 -2.32 -10.59 -12.20
N HIS A 155 -3.60 -10.46 -12.58
CA HIS A 155 -4.59 -11.51 -12.32
C HIS A 155 -4.34 -12.80 -13.12
N ALA A 156 -3.70 -12.74 -14.30
CA ALA A 156 -3.27 -13.94 -15.02
C ALA A 156 -2.20 -14.71 -14.25
N ILE A 157 -1.22 -14.01 -13.66
CA ILE A 157 -0.16 -14.59 -12.83
C ILE A 157 -0.77 -15.24 -11.57
N ASP A 158 -1.65 -14.54 -10.86
CA ASP A 158 -2.40 -15.09 -9.71
C ASP A 158 -3.29 -16.28 -10.11
N SER A 159 -3.89 -16.25 -11.30
CA SER A 159 -4.71 -17.36 -11.82
C SER A 159 -3.89 -18.62 -12.06
N PHE A 160 -2.65 -18.51 -12.54
CA PHE A 160 -1.77 -19.68 -12.70
C PHE A 160 -1.50 -20.36 -11.35
N ARG A 161 -1.19 -19.55 -10.33
CA ARG A 161 -0.96 -20.01 -8.96
C ARG A 161 -2.21 -20.66 -8.35
N ARG A 162 -3.39 -20.05 -8.56
CA ARG A 162 -4.69 -20.61 -8.14
C ARG A 162 -4.96 -21.97 -8.77
N VAL A 163 -4.82 -22.08 -10.09
CA VAL A 163 -5.03 -23.34 -10.83
C VAL A 163 -4.00 -24.40 -10.40
N SER A 164 -2.74 -24.03 -10.20
CA SER A 164 -1.69 -24.95 -9.74
C SER A 164 -2.00 -25.55 -8.36
N TYR A 165 -2.45 -24.74 -7.40
CA TYR A 165 -2.88 -25.25 -6.09
C TYR A 165 -4.16 -26.09 -6.18
N GLN A 166 -5.14 -25.69 -6.99
CA GLN A 166 -6.40 -26.44 -7.14
C GLN A 166 -6.16 -27.82 -7.77
N ASN A 167 -5.38 -27.89 -8.85
CA ASN A 167 -4.98 -29.14 -9.49
C ASN A 167 -4.26 -30.09 -8.52
N MET A 168 -3.40 -29.56 -7.64
CA MET A 168 -2.71 -30.36 -6.62
C MET A 168 -3.68 -30.94 -5.57
N LEU A 169 -4.71 -30.19 -5.17
CA LEU A 169 -5.76 -30.63 -4.23
C LEU A 169 -6.70 -31.66 -4.86
N ASP A 170 -7.06 -31.48 -6.14
CA ASP A 170 -7.93 -32.39 -6.90
C ASP A 170 -7.17 -33.61 -7.47
N HIS A 171 -5.86 -33.68 -7.23
CA HIS A 171 -4.93 -34.70 -7.76
C HIS A 171 -4.90 -34.78 -9.30
N VAL A 172 -5.19 -33.67 -9.98
CA VAL A 172 -5.19 -33.55 -11.44
C VAL A 172 -3.80 -33.18 -11.94
N PHE A 173 -3.16 -34.08 -12.67
CA PHE A 173 -2.02 -33.75 -13.53
C PHE A 173 -2.54 -33.30 -14.90
N THR A 174 -2.02 -32.18 -15.42
CA THR A 174 -2.33 -31.69 -16.78
C THR A 174 -1.07 -31.14 -17.43
N ASP A 175 -0.83 -31.50 -18.70
CA ASP A 175 0.31 -31.02 -19.49
C ASP A 175 0.22 -29.51 -19.77
N ARG A 176 -0.99 -28.94 -19.73
CA ARG A 176 -1.24 -27.49 -19.80
C ARG A 176 -2.29 -27.09 -18.78
N ALA A 177 -1.94 -26.18 -17.88
CA ALA A 177 -2.90 -25.53 -17.01
C ALA A 177 -3.88 -24.65 -17.83
N TYR A 178 -5.11 -24.51 -17.35
CA TYR A 178 -6.13 -23.65 -17.95
C TYR A 178 -7.09 -23.10 -16.87
N ILE A 179 -7.89 -22.10 -17.24
CA ILE A 179 -9.01 -21.57 -16.44
C ILE A 179 -10.20 -21.26 -17.38
N LYS A 180 -11.45 -21.48 -16.96
CA LYS A 180 -12.60 -21.10 -17.81
C LYS A 180 -12.80 -19.58 -17.77
N ILE A 181 -13.29 -19.01 -18.86
CA ILE A 181 -13.51 -17.54 -18.95
C ILE A 181 -14.39 -16.98 -17.81
N PRO A 182 -15.51 -17.63 -17.39
CA PRO A 182 -16.30 -17.16 -16.26
C PRO A 182 -15.57 -17.25 -14.90
N GLU A 183 -14.74 -18.29 -14.72
CA GLU A 183 -13.95 -18.49 -13.49
C GLU A 183 -12.84 -17.43 -13.38
N PHE A 184 -12.20 -17.10 -14.50
CA PHE A 184 -11.21 -16.02 -14.59
C PHE A 184 -11.83 -14.67 -14.24
N ALA A 185 -12.96 -14.32 -14.86
CA ALA A 185 -13.66 -13.06 -14.62
C ALA A 185 -14.19 -12.94 -13.17
N GLN A 186 -14.80 -14.00 -12.63
CA GLN A 186 -15.29 -14.03 -11.25
C GLN A 186 -14.14 -13.91 -10.25
N SER A 187 -13.07 -14.69 -10.42
CA SER A 187 -11.90 -14.62 -9.54
C SER A 187 -11.19 -13.27 -9.62
N MET A 188 -11.21 -12.57 -10.76
CA MET A 188 -10.69 -11.21 -10.86
C MET A 188 -11.52 -10.23 -10.02
N ALA A 189 -12.85 -10.29 -10.15
CA ALA A 189 -13.77 -9.49 -9.37
C ALA A 189 -13.66 -9.77 -7.86
N ASP A 190 -13.24 -10.97 -7.45
CA ASP A 190 -13.00 -11.32 -6.05
C ASP A 190 -11.59 -10.91 -5.58
N SER A 191 -10.56 -10.94 -6.45
CA SER A 191 -9.24 -10.38 -6.17
C SER A 191 -9.32 -8.88 -5.83
N PHE A 192 -10.09 -8.07 -6.56
CA PHE A 192 -10.29 -6.65 -6.23
C PHE A 192 -11.00 -6.37 -4.90
N LYS A 193 -11.73 -7.35 -4.35
CA LYS A 193 -12.35 -7.27 -3.01
C LYS A 193 -11.44 -7.82 -1.92
N SER A 194 -10.33 -8.46 -2.30
CA SER A 194 -9.40 -9.12 -1.40
C SER A 194 -8.38 -8.13 -0.83
N LEU A 195 -8.12 -8.26 0.46
CA LEU A 195 -6.98 -7.61 1.13
C LEU A 195 -5.83 -8.60 1.38
N ASP A 196 -5.89 -9.79 0.75
CA ASP A 196 -4.88 -10.83 0.89
C ASP A 196 -3.64 -10.54 0.03
N ILE A 197 -2.75 -9.71 0.58
CA ILE A 197 -1.45 -9.30 0.03
C ILE A 197 -0.48 -10.45 -0.32
N ARG A 198 -0.88 -11.72 -0.13
CA ARG A 198 -0.12 -12.89 -0.63
C ARG A 198 -0.41 -13.20 -2.10
N TRP A 199 -1.36 -12.49 -2.73
CA TRP A 199 -1.66 -12.53 -4.16
C TRP A 199 -1.22 -11.21 -4.82
N LEU A 200 -0.74 -11.28 -6.05
CA LEU A 200 -0.01 -10.21 -6.71
C LEU A 200 -0.88 -9.00 -7.05
N LEU A 201 -2.10 -9.21 -7.57
CA LEU A 201 -3.04 -8.12 -7.84
C LEU A 201 -3.49 -7.41 -6.54
N PRO A 202 -3.96 -8.11 -5.48
CA PRO A 202 -4.22 -7.48 -4.18
C PRO A 202 -3.01 -6.78 -3.57
N ALA A 203 -1.81 -7.35 -3.68
CA ALA A 203 -0.58 -6.71 -3.18
C ALA A 203 -0.26 -5.41 -3.92
N PHE A 204 -0.34 -5.40 -5.25
CA PHE A 204 -0.19 -4.20 -6.08
C PHE A 204 -1.16 -3.09 -5.65
N MET A 205 -2.44 -3.42 -5.46
CA MET A 205 -3.46 -2.46 -5.01
C MET A 205 -3.22 -1.95 -3.58
N ALA A 206 -2.58 -2.74 -2.71
CA ALA A 206 -2.25 -2.34 -1.34
C ALA A 206 -0.98 -1.47 -1.25
N VAL A 207 0.12 -1.89 -1.87
CA VAL A 207 1.45 -1.27 -1.67
C VAL A 207 1.77 -0.13 -2.64
N THR A 208 0.99 0.09 -3.71
CA THR A 208 1.22 1.19 -4.65
C THR A 208 0.43 2.44 -4.19
N PRO A 209 1.03 3.46 -3.54
CA PRO A 209 0.25 4.53 -2.96
C PRO A 209 -0.28 5.48 -4.05
N GLY A 210 -1.53 5.91 -3.93
CA GLY A 210 -2.18 6.78 -4.92
C GLY A 210 -2.63 6.05 -6.19
N VAL A 211 -2.55 4.72 -6.28
CA VAL A 211 -3.16 3.94 -7.37
C VAL A 211 -4.68 4.04 -7.35
N GLU A 212 -5.26 4.17 -6.16
CA GLU A 212 -6.68 4.42 -5.90
C GLU A 212 -7.18 5.78 -6.42
N GLY A 213 -6.26 6.67 -6.83
CA GLY A 213 -6.58 7.94 -7.48
C GLY A 213 -6.85 7.83 -8.99
N TYR A 214 -6.67 6.65 -9.59
CA TYR A 214 -6.93 6.41 -11.01
C TYR A 214 -8.28 5.73 -11.27
N HIS A 215 -8.92 6.12 -12.37
CA HIS A 215 -10.17 5.52 -12.83
C HIS A 215 -9.89 4.28 -13.70
N THR A 216 -10.39 3.11 -13.28
CA THR A 216 -10.15 1.81 -13.94
C THR A 216 -11.45 1.18 -14.43
N ASP A 217 -11.65 1.10 -15.74
CA ASP A 217 -12.76 0.37 -16.35
C ASP A 217 -12.30 -1.03 -16.78
N LEU A 218 -12.80 -2.08 -16.13
CA LEU A 218 -12.49 -3.47 -16.52
C LEU A 218 -13.31 -3.90 -17.76
N ASP A 219 -13.06 -3.24 -18.89
CA ASP A 219 -13.62 -3.60 -20.19
C ASP A 219 -13.07 -4.98 -20.62
N PRO A 220 -13.93 -5.95 -20.99
CA PRO A 220 -13.47 -7.24 -21.51
C PRO A 220 -12.49 -7.17 -22.69
N LYS A 221 -12.43 -6.04 -23.42
CA LYS A 221 -11.39 -5.80 -24.45
C LYS A 221 -9.97 -5.84 -23.88
N SER A 222 -9.76 -5.42 -22.63
CA SER A 222 -8.45 -5.47 -21.97
C SER A 222 -7.92 -6.91 -21.78
N LEU A 223 -8.78 -7.93 -21.87
CA LEU A 223 -8.37 -9.34 -21.92
C LEU A 223 -7.47 -9.64 -23.14
N ALA A 224 -7.61 -8.89 -24.24
CA ALA A 224 -6.86 -9.10 -25.47
C ALA A 224 -5.34 -8.95 -25.29
N VAL A 225 -4.88 -8.20 -24.28
CA VAL A 225 -3.44 -8.09 -23.93
C VAL A 225 -2.87 -9.45 -23.53
N LEU A 226 -3.67 -10.31 -22.88
CA LEU A 226 -3.22 -11.62 -22.39
C LEU A 226 -3.04 -12.63 -23.52
N LEU A 227 -3.88 -12.56 -24.56
CA LEU A 227 -3.71 -13.36 -25.78
C LEU A 227 -2.54 -12.82 -26.61
N THR A 228 -2.48 -11.50 -26.80
CA THR A 228 -1.43 -10.82 -27.60
C THR A 228 -0.03 -11.08 -27.05
N HIS A 229 0.13 -11.06 -25.73
CA HIS A 229 1.42 -11.31 -25.05
C HIS A 229 1.56 -12.75 -24.52
N ARG A 230 0.72 -13.69 -24.99
CA ARG A 230 0.80 -15.13 -24.69
C ARG A 230 0.84 -15.47 -23.19
N PHE A 231 0.14 -14.68 -22.37
CA PHE A 231 -0.26 -15.10 -21.03
C PHE A 231 -1.30 -16.22 -21.11
N PHE A 232 -2.22 -16.10 -22.06
CA PHE A 232 -3.15 -17.14 -22.45
C PHE A 232 -3.07 -17.43 -23.94
N GLU A 233 -3.50 -18.63 -24.31
CA GLU A 233 -3.82 -19.07 -25.66
C GLU A 233 -5.27 -19.58 -25.64
N GLU A 234 -6.00 -19.41 -26.75
CA GLU A 234 -7.36 -19.93 -26.87
C GLU A 234 -7.37 -21.46 -26.84
N GLY A 235 -8.29 -22.06 -26.09
CA GLY A 235 -8.45 -23.50 -26.05
C GLY A 235 -9.89 -23.93 -25.80
N LYS A 236 -10.16 -25.22 -26.06
CA LYS A 236 -11.43 -25.87 -25.78
C LYS A 236 -11.21 -27.11 -24.93
N LEU A 237 -12.07 -27.29 -23.93
CA LEU A 237 -12.08 -28.47 -23.07
C LEU A 237 -12.70 -29.66 -23.81
N ALA A 238 -12.52 -30.88 -23.28
CA ALA A 238 -13.18 -32.08 -23.81
C ALA A 238 -14.73 -32.01 -23.73
N SER A 239 -15.29 -31.11 -22.91
CA SER A 239 -16.71 -30.76 -22.86
C SER A 239 -17.18 -29.86 -24.02
N GLY A 240 -16.26 -29.32 -24.84
CA GLY A 240 -16.52 -28.33 -25.88
C GLY A 240 -16.53 -26.87 -25.40
N GLU A 241 -16.49 -26.66 -24.08
CA GLU A 241 -16.43 -25.33 -23.42
C GLU A 241 -15.13 -24.59 -23.76
N ASP A 242 -15.22 -23.27 -23.92
CA ASP A 242 -14.07 -22.38 -24.14
C ASP A 242 -13.30 -22.11 -22.85
N ALA A 243 -11.97 -22.18 -22.94
CA ALA A 243 -11.05 -21.98 -21.82
C ALA A 243 -9.82 -21.15 -22.23
N LEU A 244 -9.26 -20.45 -21.25
CA LEU A 244 -7.99 -19.75 -21.36
C LEU A 244 -6.89 -20.72 -20.91
N VAL A 245 -6.12 -21.25 -21.86
CA VAL A 245 -5.01 -22.16 -21.58
C VAL A 245 -3.75 -21.33 -21.36
N PHE A 246 -2.98 -21.57 -20.31
CA PHE A 246 -1.80 -20.74 -20.03
C PHE A 246 -0.78 -20.85 -21.18
N GLY A 247 -0.46 -19.71 -21.78
CA GLY A 247 0.59 -19.57 -22.80
C GLY A 247 1.96 -19.42 -22.15
N GLU A 248 3.00 -19.28 -22.97
CA GLU A 248 4.41 -19.24 -22.54
C GLU A 248 4.67 -18.18 -21.44
N ALA A 249 4.25 -16.93 -21.65
CA ALA A 249 4.44 -15.87 -20.66
C ALA A 249 3.68 -16.13 -19.35
N GLY A 250 2.47 -16.70 -19.46
CA GLY A 250 1.60 -16.99 -18.31
C GLY A 250 2.12 -18.15 -17.47
N GLN A 251 2.72 -19.15 -18.11
CA GLN A 251 3.41 -20.24 -17.42
C GLN A 251 4.70 -19.75 -16.75
N VAL A 252 5.57 -19.02 -17.46
CA VAL A 252 6.86 -18.57 -16.90
C VAL A 252 6.64 -17.61 -15.72
N MET A 253 5.85 -16.55 -15.90
CA MET A 253 5.56 -15.61 -14.82
C MET A 253 4.77 -16.28 -13.69
N GLY A 254 3.83 -17.17 -14.02
CA GLY A 254 3.07 -17.94 -13.03
C GLY A 254 3.96 -18.82 -12.14
N VAL A 255 4.92 -19.53 -12.72
CA VAL A 255 5.90 -20.37 -12.00
C VAL A 255 6.87 -19.53 -11.18
N GLU A 256 7.34 -18.40 -11.71
CA GLU A 256 8.29 -17.51 -11.04
C GLU A 256 7.70 -16.91 -9.77
N PHE A 257 6.50 -16.33 -9.86
CA PHE A 257 5.77 -15.78 -8.71
C PHE A 257 5.25 -16.86 -7.75
N LEU A 258 4.94 -18.07 -8.23
CA LEU A 258 4.55 -19.21 -7.39
C LEU A 258 5.70 -19.66 -6.46
N HIS A 259 6.94 -19.64 -6.93
CA HIS A 259 8.09 -20.21 -6.21
C HIS A 259 8.97 -19.19 -5.49
N SER A 260 9.04 -17.94 -5.96
CA SER A 260 10.12 -17.02 -5.53
C SER A 260 9.68 -15.60 -5.14
N TRP A 261 8.38 -15.28 -5.25
CA TRP A 261 7.86 -13.99 -4.79
C TRP A 261 7.44 -14.07 -3.31
N LEU A 262 8.12 -13.30 -2.46
CA LEU A 262 7.94 -13.31 -0.99
C LEU A 262 7.59 -11.94 -0.40
N LEU A 263 7.82 -10.86 -1.16
CA LEU A 263 7.56 -9.48 -0.75
C LEU A 263 7.27 -8.60 -1.98
N SER A 264 6.56 -7.50 -1.76
CA SER A 264 6.45 -6.40 -2.73
C SER A 264 6.45 -5.07 -1.99
N CYS A 265 6.78 -4.00 -2.69
CA CYS A 265 6.75 -2.65 -2.15
C CYS A 265 6.35 -1.64 -3.21
N GLY A 266 6.02 -0.42 -2.78
CA GLY A 266 5.72 0.68 -3.66
C GLY A 266 6.02 2.03 -3.03
N PHE A 267 6.22 3.02 -3.88
CA PHE A 267 6.57 4.39 -3.52
C PHE A 267 5.64 5.38 -4.20
N GLU A 268 5.24 6.41 -3.48
CA GLU A 268 4.70 7.64 -4.06
C GLU A 268 5.54 8.82 -3.56
N ILE A 269 6.31 9.43 -4.47
CA ILE A 269 7.18 10.57 -4.17
C ILE A 269 6.38 11.85 -4.42
N HIS A 270 6.21 12.67 -3.39
CA HIS A 270 5.54 13.97 -3.44
C HIS A 270 6.55 15.11 -3.27
N ALA A 271 6.60 16.01 -4.26
CA ALA A 271 7.27 17.30 -4.12
C ALA A 271 6.23 18.38 -3.80
N ALA A 272 6.63 19.44 -3.08
CA ALA A 272 5.74 20.56 -2.84
C ALA A 272 5.59 21.45 -4.10
N GLU A 273 4.42 22.08 -4.23
CA GLU A 273 4.12 23.13 -5.21
C GLU A 273 3.50 24.33 -4.46
N PRO A 274 3.39 25.54 -5.05
CA PRO A 274 2.93 26.74 -4.32
C PRO A 274 1.58 26.61 -3.58
N GLU A 275 0.72 25.67 -4.00
CA GLU A 275 -0.61 25.44 -3.44
C GLU A 275 -0.73 24.14 -2.60
N GLY A 276 0.34 23.34 -2.43
CA GLY A 276 0.29 22.08 -1.68
C GLY A 276 1.41 21.10 -2.03
N PHE A 277 1.06 19.82 -2.22
CA PHE A 277 1.97 18.74 -2.62
C PHE A 277 1.43 17.96 -3.82
N LYS A 278 2.34 17.32 -4.58
CA LYS A 278 2.02 16.60 -5.81
C LYS A 278 2.92 15.41 -6.02
N ALA A 279 2.31 14.27 -6.30
CA ALA A 279 3.02 13.06 -6.70
C ALA A 279 3.77 13.29 -8.02
N VAL A 280 5.11 13.22 -7.97
CA VAL A 280 6.00 13.31 -9.13
C VAL A 280 6.38 11.94 -9.68
N GLU A 281 6.37 10.90 -8.84
CA GLU A 281 6.61 9.50 -9.22
C GLU A 281 5.70 8.54 -8.44
N ARG A 282 5.24 7.47 -9.11
CA ARG A 282 4.50 6.34 -8.51
C ARG A 282 5.12 5.03 -8.99
N LEU A 283 5.58 4.22 -8.05
CA LEU A 283 6.38 3.01 -8.29
C LEU A 283 5.77 1.81 -7.56
N PHE A 284 5.87 0.64 -8.18
CA PHE A 284 5.66 -0.67 -7.58
C PHE A 284 6.85 -1.56 -7.93
N ILE A 285 7.26 -2.41 -7.00
CA ILE A 285 8.38 -3.34 -7.15
C ILE A 285 7.97 -4.68 -6.55
N ALA A 286 8.04 -5.74 -7.37
CA ALA A 286 7.87 -7.12 -6.91
C ALA A 286 9.15 -7.92 -7.21
N PRO A 287 10.05 -8.07 -6.23
CA PRO A 287 11.24 -8.89 -6.40
C PRO A 287 10.94 -10.38 -6.40
N THR A 288 11.57 -11.09 -7.31
CA THR A 288 11.66 -12.54 -7.36
C THR A 288 13.13 -12.95 -7.18
N VAL A 289 13.44 -14.24 -7.28
CA VAL A 289 14.85 -14.69 -7.34
C VAL A 289 15.48 -14.38 -8.71
N LEU A 290 14.68 -14.25 -9.78
CA LEU A 290 15.17 -14.08 -11.16
C LEU A 290 15.25 -12.60 -11.59
N THR A 291 14.33 -11.75 -11.12
CA THR A 291 14.27 -10.34 -11.50
C THR A 291 13.65 -9.48 -10.42
N ASN A 292 13.98 -8.19 -10.42
CA ASN A 292 13.16 -7.18 -9.81
C ASN A 292 12.14 -6.70 -10.83
N HIS A 293 10.85 -7.01 -10.66
CA HIS A 293 9.78 -6.47 -11.51
C HIS A 293 9.52 -5.03 -11.12
N PHE A 294 10.13 -4.09 -11.84
CA PHE A 294 9.95 -2.66 -11.64
C PHE A 294 8.78 -2.14 -12.47
N VAL A 295 7.87 -1.42 -11.82
CA VAL A 295 6.63 -0.91 -12.39
C VAL A 295 6.52 0.58 -12.07
N ARG A 296 6.30 1.41 -13.09
CA ARG A 296 6.12 2.86 -12.95
C ARG A 296 4.80 3.30 -13.56
N LEU A 297 3.97 3.95 -12.75
CA LEU A 297 2.67 4.49 -13.17
C LEU A 297 2.83 5.94 -13.62
N LYS A 298 2.17 6.32 -14.72
CA LYS A 298 2.05 7.70 -15.18
C LYS A 298 0.60 8.03 -15.49
N GLY A 299 0.10 9.11 -14.88
CA GLY A 299 -1.25 9.61 -15.15
C GLY A 299 -1.45 9.99 -16.62
N ALA A 300 -2.63 9.67 -17.14
CA ALA A 300 -3.08 9.98 -18.49
C ALA A 300 -4.31 10.91 -18.44
N GLN A 301 -4.85 11.27 -19.60
CA GLN A 301 -6.09 12.06 -19.67
C GLN A 301 -7.29 11.28 -19.10
N GLY A 302 -8.28 12.00 -18.57
CA GLY A 302 -9.51 11.40 -18.05
C GLY A 302 -9.35 10.59 -16.76
N GLY A 303 -8.24 10.74 -16.02
CA GLY A 303 -8.00 10.04 -14.76
C GLY A 303 -7.51 8.59 -14.93
N LYS A 304 -7.26 8.11 -16.15
CA LYS A 304 -6.61 6.83 -16.40
C LYS A 304 -5.10 6.91 -16.15
N ALA A 305 -4.40 5.78 -16.20
CA ALA A 305 -2.94 5.73 -16.15
C ALA A 305 -2.35 4.78 -17.20
N THR A 306 -1.08 5.01 -17.53
CA THR A 306 -0.23 4.05 -18.24
C THR A 306 0.78 3.46 -17.28
N VAL A 307 1.09 2.18 -17.48
CA VAL A 307 2.10 1.43 -16.75
C VAL A 307 3.30 1.21 -17.66
N ASN A 308 4.51 1.42 -17.13
CA ASN A 308 5.75 0.95 -17.73
C ASN A 308 6.35 -0.15 -16.84
N HIS A 309 6.65 -1.32 -17.41
CA HIS A 309 7.24 -2.46 -16.71
C HIS A 309 8.64 -2.77 -17.22
N GLN A 310 9.58 -3.03 -16.32
CA GLN A 310 10.93 -3.50 -16.63
C GLN A 310 11.33 -4.67 -15.71
N ALA A 311 11.96 -5.68 -16.29
CA ALA A 311 12.68 -6.71 -15.57
C ALA A 311 14.11 -6.23 -15.32
N TYR A 312 14.49 -5.96 -14.07
CA TYR A 312 15.81 -5.44 -13.70
C TYR A 312 16.63 -6.39 -12.82
N THR A 313 17.95 -6.40 -13.05
CA THR A 313 18.92 -6.88 -12.05
C THR A 313 18.93 -5.97 -10.81
N ALA A 314 19.51 -6.40 -9.70
CA ALA A 314 19.65 -5.55 -8.50
C ALA A 314 20.37 -4.21 -8.83
N GLU A 315 21.49 -4.27 -9.56
CA GLU A 315 22.25 -3.09 -10.00
C GLU A 315 21.39 -2.13 -10.87
N GLN A 316 20.61 -2.68 -11.81
CA GLN A 316 19.73 -1.89 -12.68
C GLN A 316 18.58 -1.25 -11.91
N LEU A 317 17.99 -1.95 -10.92
CA LEU A 317 16.96 -1.39 -10.07
C LEU A 317 17.52 -0.23 -9.22
N LEU A 318 18.66 -0.43 -8.57
CA LEU A 318 19.29 0.60 -7.72
C LEU A 318 19.68 1.84 -8.56
N THR A 319 20.28 1.63 -9.73
CA THR A 319 20.57 2.71 -10.70
C THR A 319 19.29 3.46 -11.12
N LYS A 320 18.16 2.74 -11.28
CA LYS A 320 16.89 3.36 -11.64
C LYS A 320 16.24 4.13 -10.48
N LEU A 321 16.39 3.64 -9.25
CA LEU A 321 15.90 4.32 -8.05
C LEU A 321 16.72 5.58 -7.77
N ASP A 322 18.04 5.52 -7.90
CA ASP A 322 18.91 6.70 -7.80
C ASP A 322 18.53 7.79 -8.81
N GLU A 323 18.32 7.46 -10.09
CA GLU A 323 17.86 8.43 -11.10
C GLU A 323 16.55 9.13 -10.69
N LEU A 324 15.60 8.39 -10.12
CA LEU A 324 14.27 8.89 -9.80
C LEU A 324 14.23 9.66 -8.47
N PHE A 325 14.89 9.16 -7.43
CA PHE A 325 15.04 9.84 -6.15
C PHE A 325 15.94 11.07 -6.29
N GLY A 326 17.11 10.94 -6.90
CA GLY A 326 18.03 12.04 -7.14
C GLY A 326 17.40 13.17 -7.95
N LYS A 327 16.63 12.86 -9.00
CA LYS A 327 15.84 13.86 -9.72
C LYS A 327 14.79 14.55 -8.83
N ALA A 328 14.07 13.79 -8.00
CA ALA A 328 13.04 14.36 -7.13
C ALA A 328 13.67 15.25 -6.04
N PHE A 329 14.71 14.78 -5.35
CA PHE A 329 15.44 15.50 -4.31
C PHE A 329 16.19 16.72 -4.87
N ALA A 330 16.68 16.69 -6.11
CA ALA A 330 17.31 17.85 -6.75
C ALA A 330 16.34 19.02 -7.01
N THR A 331 15.03 18.77 -7.06
CA THR A 331 14.01 19.79 -7.40
C THR A 331 14.13 21.05 -6.55
N ASP A 332 14.13 22.21 -7.22
CA ASP A 332 13.99 23.52 -6.56
C ASP A 332 12.54 23.76 -6.17
N VAL A 333 12.20 23.30 -4.98
CA VAL A 333 10.87 23.48 -4.39
C VAL A 333 10.73 24.91 -3.86
N SER A 334 9.85 25.70 -4.47
CA SER A 334 9.43 26.97 -3.88
C SER A 334 8.69 26.70 -2.57
N ALA A 335 9.19 27.22 -1.45
CA ALA A 335 8.63 26.96 -0.13
C ALA A 335 7.10 27.23 -0.09
N VAL A 336 6.33 26.24 0.34
CA VAL A 336 4.86 26.33 0.43
C VAL A 336 4.49 27.50 1.34
N SER A 337 3.83 28.51 0.77
CA SER A 337 3.41 29.68 1.54
C SER A 337 2.29 29.28 2.50
N SER A 338 2.56 29.30 3.80
CA SER A 338 1.64 28.81 4.85
C SER A 338 0.44 29.74 5.12
N THR A 339 -0.09 30.40 4.09
CA THR A 339 -1.18 31.37 4.15
C THR A 339 -2.36 30.97 3.27
N LEU A 340 -3.07 29.92 3.67
CA LEU A 340 -4.47 29.74 3.32
C LEU A 340 -5.34 29.61 4.58
N LYS A 341 -6.59 30.09 4.47
CA LYS A 341 -7.46 30.38 5.61
C LYS A 341 -8.10 29.12 6.18
N SER A 342 -8.35 29.14 7.49
CA SER A 342 -9.11 28.12 8.21
C SER A 342 -10.58 28.07 7.75
N ALA A 343 -10.86 27.27 6.72
CA ALA A 343 -12.21 27.05 6.18
C ALA A 343 -12.91 25.88 6.90
N GLN A 344 -13.46 26.14 8.09
CA GLN A 344 -14.38 25.20 8.74
C GLN A 344 -15.73 25.15 8.01
N ALA A 345 -15.89 24.21 7.09
CA ALA A 345 -17.17 23.88 6.47
C ALA A 345 -17.27 22.37 6.20
N ALA A 346 -17.84 21.63 7.16
CA ALA A 346 -18.14 20.21 6.94
C ALA A 346 -19.34 20.06 5.99
N PRO A 347 -19.33 19.13 5.02
CA PRO A 347 -20.49 18.84 4.19
C PRO A 347 -21.62 18.24 5.05
N SER A 348 -22.84 18.74 4.85
CA SER A 348 -24.02 18.33 5.63
C SER A 348 -24.49 16.92 5.26
N PRO A 349 -24.87 16.05 6.22
CA PRO A 349 -25.28 14.66 5.95
C PRO A 349 -26.72 14.60 5.39
N ALA A 350 -26.90 14.98 4.13
CA ALA A 350 -28.21 15.13 3.49
C ALA A 350 -28.31 14.53 2.07
N GLN A 351 -27.56 13.44 1.78
CA GLN A 351 -27.64 12.74 0.48
C GLN A 351 -27.23 11.25 0.55
N ALA A 352 -27.87 10.49 1.46
CA ALA A 352 -27.66 9.05 1.63
C ALA A 352 -29.01 8.31 1.89
N ALA A 353 -29.99 8.49 0.99
CA ALA A 353 -31.38 8.07 1.21
C ALA A 353 -32.12 7.54 -0.04
N ALA A 354 -31.43 6.79 -0.89
CA ALA A 354 -31.96 5.84 -1.88
C ALA A 354 -30.84 4.83 -2.18
N ILE A 355 -31.05 3.52 -2.40
CA ILE A 355 -32.25 2.77 -2.82
C ILE A 355 -32.38 1.50 -1.96
N ALA A 356 -33.53 1.27 -1.31
CA ALA A 356 -33.94 -0.04 -0.79
C ALA A 356 -35.45 -0.02 -0.45
N SER A 357 -36.27 -0.83 -1.13
CA SER A 357 -37.73 -0.83 -0.96
C SER A 357 -38.34 -2.24 -1.00
N ALA A 358 -39.49 -2.37 -0.32
CA ALA A 358 -40.33 -3.58 -0.19
C ALA A 358 -39.73 -4.74 0.66
N PRO A 359 -40.58 -5.67 1.16
CA PRO A 359 -41.70 -5.32 2.06
C PRO A 359 -41.73 -6.17 3.35
N LYS A 360 -42.54 -5.76 4.33
CA LYS A 360 -42.77 -6.52 5.57
C LYS A 360 -43.93 -7.52 5.43
N GLY A 361 -43.67 -8.79 5.75
CA GLY A 361 -44.68 -9.74 6.27
C GLY A 361 -44.76 -9.64 7.81
N ALA A 362 -45.79 -10.21 8.44
CA ALA A 362 -46.15 -9.89 9.84
C ALA A 362 -46.47 -11.11 10.72
N GLU A 363 -46.25 -10.94 12.04
CA GLU A 363 -46.87 -11.69 13.17
C GLU A 363 -46.53 -13.19 13.32
N LYS A 364 -46.68 -13.90 14.47
CA LYS A 364 -47.07 -13.69 15.91
C LYS A 364 -46.48 -14.92 16.70
N SER A 365 -46.39 -15.07 18.03
CA SER A 365 -46.66 -14.26 19.25
C SER A 365 -46.13 -14.99 20.51
N ALA A 366 -45.80 -14.24 21.58
CA ALA A 366 -45.61 -14.71 22.97
C ALA A 366 -44.39 -15.66 23.22
N ASP A 367 -43.92 -15.93 24.46
CA ASP A 367 -44.41 -15.53 25.79
C ASP A 367 -43.24 -15.24 26.79
N ALA A 368 -43.53 -14.88 28.04
CA ALA A 368 -42.61 -14.19 28.96
C ALA A 368 -41.99 -15.04 30.10
N ARG A 369 -40.82 -14.59 30.60
CA ARG A 369 -40.47 -14.67 32.03
C ARG A 369 -39.44 -13.62 32.48
N GLN A 370 -39.30 -13.48 33.80
CA GLN A 370 -38.62 -12.35 34.48
C GLN A 370 -37.16 -12.68 34.85
N ALA A 371 -36.28 -11.68 34.92
CA ALA A 371 -35.78 -11.13 36.20
C ALA A 371 -34.47 -10.29 36.08
N LYS A 372 -34.50 -9.08 36.69
CA LYS A 372 -33.41 -8.27 37.29
C LYS A 372 -32.06 -8.06 36.57
N ALA A 373 -31.57 -6.82 36.61
CA ALA A 373 -30.38 -6.38 35.89
C ALA A 373 -29.13 -6.17 36.78
N ALA A 374 -27.96 -6.40 36.19
CA ALA A 374 -26.71 -5.68 36.45
C ALA A 374 -26.09 -5.36 35.08
N ALA A 375 -25.65 -4.12 34.84
CA ALA A 375 -25.39 -3.63 33.48
C ALA A 375 -23.92 -3.86 33.04
N ALA A 376 -23.73 -4.68 32.01
CA ALA A 376 -22.54 -4.66 31.18
C ALA A 376 -22.68 -3.56 30.09
N PRO A 377 -21.58 -2.97 29.58
CA PRO A 377 -21.65 -1.99 28.49
C PRO A 377 -22.24 -2.63 27.21
N PRO A 378 -22.95 -1.86 26.37
CA PRO A 378 -23.56 -2.40 25.16
C PRO A 378 -22.49 -2.85 24.16
N ALA A 379 -22.40 -4.16 23.94
CA ALA A 379 -21.55 -4.75 22.91
C ALA A 379 -21.84 -4.08 21.55
N PRO A 380 -20.80 -3.73 20.76
CA PRO A 380 -21.01 -3.00 19.52
C PRO A 380 -21.84 -3.85 18.54
N LYS A 381 -22.85 -3.25 17.92
CA LYS A 381 -23.72 -3.94 16.93
C LYS A 381 -22.99 -4.33 15.64
N PHE A 382 -21.72 -3.96 15.51
CA PHE A 382 -20.87 -4.14 14.34
C PHE A 382 -19.45 -4.49 14.78
N CYS A 383 -18.74 -5.30 13.99
CA CYS A 383 -17.37 -5.69 14.29
C CYS A 383 -16.43 -4.49 14.18
N ARG A 384 -15.59 -4.27 15.20
CA ARG A 384 -14.55 -3.22 15.17
C ARG A 384 -13.47 -3.46 14.10
N ASN A 385 -13.29 -4.70 13.65
CA ASN A 385 -12.27 -5.07 12.66
C ASN A 385 -12.76 -4.96 11.20
N CYS A 386 -14.01 -5.34 10.90
CA CYS A 386 -14.52 -5.41 9.51
C CYS A 386 -15.89 -4.76 9.29
N GLY A 387 -16.45 -4.05 10.28
CA GLY A 387 -17.73 -3.36 10.17
C GLY A 387 -18.98 -4.26 10.08
N THR A 388 -18.85 -5.59 9.89
CA THR A 388 -20.00 -6.49 9.73
C THR A 388 -20.89 -6.50 10.98
N LYS A 389 -22.21 -6.46 10.77
CA LYS A 389 -23.20 -6.52 11.86
C LYS A 389 -23.07 -7.80 12.67
N LEU A 390 -23.02 -7.67 13.99
CA LEU A 390 -22.84 -8.78 14.92
C LEU A 390 -24.19 -9.30 15.44
N SER A 391 -24.27 -10.62 15.64
CA SER A 391 -25.33 -11.25 16.42
C SER A 391 -25.13 -10.97 17.91
N ALA A 392 -26.23 -10.86 18.66
CA ALA A 392 -26.16 -10.60 20.10
C ALA A 392 -25.49 -11.78 20.83
N GLY A 393 -24.47 -11.50 21.64
CA GLY A 393 -23.71 -12.52 22.36
C GLY A 393 -22.64 -13.24 21.54
N ALA A 394 -22.33 -12.80 20.31
CA ALA A 394 -21.23 -13.36 19.53
C ALA A 394 -19.87 -13.12 20.22
N ALA A 395 -19.11 -14.20 20.47
CA ALA A 395 -17.74 -14.13 21.00
C ALA A 395 -16.65 -13.92 19.92
N PHE A 396 -17.01 -14.13 18.64
CA PHE A 396 -16.15 -13.96 17.48
C PHE A 396 -16.97 -13.41 16.30
N CYS A 397 -16.36 -12.64 15.41
CA CYS A 397 -17.02 -12.16 14.21
C CYS A 397 -17.10 -13.27 13.15
N ALA A 398 -18.33 -13.65 12.77
CA ALA A 398 -18.58 -14.68 11.75
C ALA A 398 -18.06 -14.34 10.33
N ASN A 399 -17.64 -13.10 10.07
CA ASN A 399 -17.11 -12.67 8.78
C ASN A 399 -15.57 -12.59 8.71
N CYS A 400 -14.88 -12.31 9.83
CA CYS A 400 -13.42 -12.13 9.84
C CYS A 400 -12.68 -12.86 10.98
N GLY A 401 -13.36 -13.73 11.73
CA GLY A 401 -12.78 -14.50 12.84
C GLY A 401 -12.40 -13.69 14.08
N ALA A 402 -12.30 -12.36 14.00
CA ALA A 402 -11.84 -11.50 15.09
C ALA A 402 -12.64 -11.72 16.38
N LYS A 403 -11.92 -11.96 17.49
CA LYS A 403 -12.51 -12.14 18.82
C LYS A 403 -13.18 -10.85 19.28
N LEU A 404 -14.34 -10.99 19.92
CA LEU A 404 -15.18 -9.90 20.39
C LEU A 404 -15.05 -9.79 21.91
N SER A 405 -14.03 -9.04 22.32
CA SER A 405 -13.72 -8.66 23.72
C SER A 405 -14.41 -7.36 24.12
#